data_AF-A0A2E4W6Y6-F1
#
_entry.id   AF-A0A2E4W6Y6-F1
#
_cell.length_a   1.000
_cell.length_b   1.000
_cell.length_c   1.000
_cell.angle_alpha   90.00
_cell.angle_beta   90.00
_cell.angle_gamma   90.00
#
_symmetry.space_group_name_H-M   'P 1'
#
loop_
_entity.id
_entity.type
_entity.pdbx_description
1 polymer ?
#
loop_
_entity_poly.entity_id
_entity_poly.type
_entity_poly.pdbx_seq_one_letter_code
_entity_poly.pdbx_strand_id
1 'polypeptide(L)'
;MKILGVNISHDTSLAQLTDGNIDMICDEARYRRSKYWSPQSTGMINRGQPPQVGMVSIVHKDIKDVDKLIFASFDRRQFELDWSDEVKHDRQQQREMIKFFTAAQFTRERMDEFKLEYPRAIKIVGVTEDGEDRDYILCDAVAEQLGIEEYDFIPEIHHLYHAECAYKLSPYLENEEDAVCVVWDGGGANIDMEKYPNYQEIESIYYCEPGKEPIARWQRISNHRMLADWRGAHFADNLNDCLDNYNEEVIEDDDIQIQLTSAPSNGMNFSNMSWALGCDNMGRAAGKVMGMASYGTAQKNVHTRYSVAHQLELDSYEWSVEVIRKATEMYPNCKNILLSGGYSLNCTNNYKYLSAFPEHQIFVDPIPHDGGTALGAALWLERKIEEEEDEKDEILKDFRDVERSMTDLNHDGNEELVK
;
A
#
# COMPACT_ATOMS: atom_id res chain seq x y z
N MET A 1 16.23 8.13 -20.62
CA MET A 1 16.27 7.90 -19.16
C MET A 1 15.77 6.50 -18.86
N LYS A 2 16.58 5.72 -18.15
CA LYS A 2 16.23 4.39 -17.64
C LYS A 2 15.95 4.46 -16.14
N ILE A 3 14.71 4.16 -15.75
CA ILE A 3 14.26 4.14 -14.36
C ILE A 3 14.04 2.69 -13.94
N LEU A 4 14.62 2.29 -12.81
CA LEU A 4 14.37 1.00 -12.19
C LEU A 4 13.56 1.19 -10.90
N GLY A 5 12.36 0.61 -10.88
CA GLY A 5 11.56 0.47 -9.67
C GLY A 5 11.77 -0.89 -9.03
N VAL A 6 11.85 -0.94 -7.70
CA VAL A 6 12.08 -2.18 -6.94
C VAL A 6 11.13 -2.26 -5.75
N ASN A 7 10.29 -3.29 -5.69
CA ASN A 7 9.53 -3.59 -4.49
C ASN A 7 10.35 -4.48 -3.56
N ILE A 8 10.71 -3.98 -2.37
CA ILE A 8 11.51 -4.69 -1.36
C ILE A 8 10.66 -5.42 -0.31
N SER A 9 9.34 -5.50 -0.52
CA SER A 9 8.40 -6.08 0.42
C SER A 9 7.95 -7.49 0.01
N HIS A 10 6.71 -7.89 0.34
CA HIS A 10 6.16 -9.14 -0.15
C HIS A 10 6.08 -9.12 -1.68
N ASP A 11 6.15 -10.29 -2.31
CA ASP A 11 6.21 -10.41 -3.78
C ASP A 11 7.27 -9.48 -4.42
N THR A 12 8.48 -9.53 -3.87
CA THR A 12 9.61 -8.73 -4.33
C THR A 12 9.77 -8.81 -5.84
N SER A 13 9.84 -7.65 -6.47
CA SER A 13 9.82 -7.50 -7.92
C SER A 13 10.65 -6.31 -8.37
N LEU A 14 10.99 -6.30 -9.66
CA LEU A 14 11.66 -5.20 -10.32
C LEU A 14 10.90 -4.84 -11.58
N ALA A 15 10.79 -3.55 -11.86
CA ALA A 15 10.24 -3.02 -13.10
C ALA A 15 11.18 -1.97 -13.68
N GLN A 16 11.36 -1.96 -15.00
CA GLN A 16 12.22 -1.00 -15.68
C GLN A 16 11.44 -0.24 -16.75
N LEU A 17 11.61 1.07 -16.73
CA LEU A 17 11.18 1.99 -17.78
C LEU A 17 12.41 2.49 -18.55
N THR A 18 12.31 2.58 -19.88
CA THR A 18 13.25 3.35 -20.72
C THR A 18 12.46 4.31 -21.58
N ASP A 19 12.69 5.61 -21.39
CA ASP A 19 12.07 6.69 -22.16
C ASP A 19 10.54 6.54 -22.26
N GLY A 20 9.83 6.40 -21.13
CA GLY A 20 8.37 6.24 -21.11
C GLY A 20 7.84 4.82 -21.36
N ASN A 21 8.70 3.89 -21.81
CA ASN A 21 8.31 2.55 -22.22
C ASN A 21 8.66 1.51 -21.15
N ILE A 22 7.72 0.58 -20.91
CA ILE A 22 7.93 -0.54 -20.00
C ILE A 22 8.76 -1.62 -20.70
N ASP A 23 10.03 -1.78 -20.31
CA ASP A 23 10.92 -2.79 -20.91
C ASP A 23 10.82 -4.15 -20.20
N MET A 24 10.62 -4.10 -18.89
CA MET A 24 10.76 -5.27 -18.03
C MET A 24 9.89 -5.14 -16.80
N ILE A 25 9.23 -6.24 -16.45
CA ILE A 25 8.62 -6.47 -15.13
C ILE A 25 9.00 -7.90 -14.74
N CYS A 26 9.49 -8.10 -13.52
CA CYS A 26 9.97 -9.41 -13.10
C CYS A 26 9.83 -9.67 -11.59
N ASP A 27 9.32 -10.86 -11.25
CA ASP A 27 9.23 -11.33 -9.86
C ASP A 27 10.53 -12.03 -9.44
N GLU A 28 11.13 -11.60 -8.35
CA GLU A 28 12.36 -12.17 -7.81
C GLU A 28 12.19 -13.67 -7.45
N ALA A 29 11.00 -14.03 -6.96
CA ALA A 29 10.65 -15.41 -6.64
C ALA A 29 10.80 -16.40 -7.83
N ARG A 30 10.63 -15.91 -9.07
CA ARG A 30 10.76 -16.74 -10.29
C ARG A 30 12.21 -17.06 -10.62
N TYR A 31 13.12 -16.13 -10.39
CA TYR A 31 14.56 -16.29 -10.62
C TYR A 31 15.18 -17.12 -9.50
N ARG A 32 14.82 -16.81 -8.26
CA ARG A 32 15.32 -17.51 -7.07
C ARG A 32 14.76 -18.92 -6.90
N ARG A 33 13.62 -19.23 -7.55
CA ARG A 33 12.85 -20.47 -7.34
C ARG A 33 12.41 -20.65 -5.88
N SER A 34 12.21 -19.53 -5.17
CA SER A 34 11.73 -19.48 -3.79
C SER A 34 10.43 -18.68 -3.74
N LYS A 35 9.31 -19.38 -3.56
CA LYS A 35 7.99 -18.73 -3.44
C LYS A 35 7.97 -17.82 -2.20
N TYR A 36 7.34 -16.66 -2.34
CA TYR A 36 7.18 -15.68 -1.25
C TYR A 36 8.50 -15.22 -0.63
N TRP A 37 9.59 -15.29 -1.38
CA TRP A 37 10.85 -14.72 -0.92
C TRP A 37 10.72 -13.20 -0.88
N SER A 38 11.22 -12.62 0.19
CA SER A 38 11.43 -11.19 0.34
C SER A 38 12.79 -10.94 0.97
N PRO A 39 13.43 -9.79 0.69
CA PRO A 39 14.73 -9.48 1.24
C PRO A 39 14.65 -9.28 2.75
N GLN A 40 15.71 -9.65 3.46
CA GLN A 40 15.79 -9.61 4.93
C GLN A 40 17.13 -9.04 5.40
N SER A 41 17.07 -7.96 6.19
CA SER A 41 18.23 -7.23 6.73
C SER A 41 18.84 -7.88 7.97
N THR A 42 18.09 -8.68 8.75
CA THR A 42 18.59 -9.29 10.00
C THR A 42 18.61 -10.83 9.95
N GLY A 43 19.74 -11.42 10.36
CA GLY A 43 19.90 -12.89 10.43
C GLY A 43 19.18 -13.56 11.61
N MET A 44 18.60 -12.80 12.55
CA MET A 44 17.98 -13.34 13.78
C MET A 44 16.69 -14.11 13.51
N ILE A 45 15.92 -13.74 12.47
CA ILE A 45 14.68 -14.45 12.11
C ILE A 45 14.99 -15.82 11.46
N ASN A 46 16.22 -16.01 10.96
CA ASN A 46 16.62 -17.20 10.20
C ASN A 46 17.65 -18.10 10.91
N ARG A 47 17.60 -18.22 12.24
CA ARG A 47 18.44 -19.20 12.98
C ARG A 47 19.95 -19.10 12.64
N GLY A 48 20.48 -17.88 12.43
CA GLY A 48 21.90 -17.65 12.14
C GLY A 48 22.32 -17.72 10.67
N GLN A 49 21.40 -17.56 9.72
CA GLN A 49 21.76 -17.34 8.30
C GLN A 49 22.22 -15.89 8.06
N PRO A 50 23.12 -15.64 7.10
CA PRO A 50 23.52 -14.29 6.71
C PRO A 50 22.33 -13.51 6.13
N PRO A 51 22.36 -12.16 6.15
CA PRO A 51 21.37 -11.31 5.48
C PRO A 51 21.16 -11.74 4.02
N GLN A 52 19.91 -11.77 3.59
CA GLN A 52 19.54 -12.10 2.21
C GLN A 52 18.92 -10.87 1.57
N VAL A 53 19.76 -10.01 1.03
CA VAL A 53 19.37 -8.68 0.51
C VAL A 53 19.55 -8.55 -1.00
N GLY A 54 20.53 -9.25 -1.58
CA GLY A 54 20.80 -9.18 -3.02
C GLY A 54 19.73 -9.86 -3.87
N MET A 55 19.38 -9.21 -4.98
CA MET A 55 18.39 -9.66 -5.97
C MET A 55 19.07 -10.51 -7.06
N VAL A 56 18.57 -11.73 -7.27
CA VAL A 56 19.07 -12.65 -8.30
C VAL A 56 18.60 -12.21 -9.69
N SER A 57 17.41 -11.61 -9.77
CA SER A 57 16.85 -11.03 -10.99
C SER A 57 17.78 -10.01 -11.65
N ILE A 58 18.43 -9.13 -10.88
CA ILE A 58 19.42 -8.14 -11.38
C ILE A 58 20.51 -8.82 -12.20
N VAL A 59 21.12 -9.87 -11.65
CA VAL A 59 22.20 -10.62 -12.32
C VAL A 59 21.66 -11.40 -13.52
N HIS A 60 20.51 -12.06 -13.38
CA HIS A 60 19.93 -12.88 -14.43
C HIS A 60 19.46 -12.07 -15.64
N LYS A 61 19.05 -10.83 -15.42
CA LYS A 61 18.56 -9.91 -16.45
C LYS A 61 19.65 -8.99 -17.01
N ASP A 62 20.88 -9.07 -16.47
CA ASP A 62 21.99 -8.19 -16.82
C ASP A 62 21.58 -6.70 -16.70
N ILE A 63 20.88 -6.37 -15.59
CA ILE A 63 20.43 -5.00 -15.32
C ILE A 63 21.64 -4.13 -15.01
N LYS A 64 21.80 -3.06 -15.78
CA LYS A 64 22.93 -2.13 -15.73
C LYS A 64 22.54 -0.80 -16.36
N ASP A 65 23.40 0.19 -16.19
CA ASP A 65 23.25 1.54 -16.77
C ASP A 65 21.87 2.13 -16.43
N VAL A 66 21.49 2.05 -15.15
CA VAL A 66 20.24 2.60 -14.60
C VAL A 66 20.50 4.06 -14.24
N ASP A 67 19.67 4.97 -14.75
CA ASP A 67 19.83 6.41 -14.53
C ASP A 67 19.17 6.85 -13.22
N LYS A 68 18.04 6.22 -12.87
CA LYS A 68 17.25 6.50 -11.67
C LYS A 68 16.75 5.22 -11.01
N LEU A 69 16.76 5.18 -9.69
CA LEU A 69 16.37 4.03 -8.88
C LEU A 69 15.32 4.48 -7.86
N ILE A 70 14.19 3.77 -7.79
CA ILE A 70 13.16 4.01 -6.79
C ILE A 70 12.69 2.71 -6.13
N PHE A 71 12.37 2.79 -4.85
CA PHE A 71 11.90 1.67 -4.06
C PHE A 71 10.43 1.80 -3.65
N ALA A 72 9.77 0.65 -3.55
CA ALA A 72 8.46 0.48 -2.94
C ALA A 72 8.55 -0.50 -1.76
N SER A 73 7.75 -0.25 -0.72
CA SER A 73 7.62 -1.10 0.48
C SER A 73 6.16 -1.10 0.96
N PHE A 74 5.82 -1.91 1.96
CA PHE A 74 4.55 -1.75 2.69
C PHE A 74 4.69 -0.77 3.88
N ASP A 75 5.82 -0.06 3.99
CA ASP A 75 6.22 0.72 5.16
C ASP A 75 6.44 -0.15 6.42
N ARG A 76 7.71 -0.44 6.72
CA ARG A 76 8.10 -1.22 7.91
C ARG A 76 8.18 -0.40 9.19
N ARG A 77 7.91 0.91 9.16
CA ARG A 77 7.87 1.73 10.37
C ARG A 77 6.77 1.24 11.29
N GLN A 78 7.03 1.38 12.59
CA GLN A 78 6.08 1.05 13.62
C GLN A 78 6.14 2.12 14.71
N PHE A 79 4.99 2.39 15.30
CA PHE A 79 4.88 3.18 16.51
C PHE A 79 4.93 2.24 17.71
N GLU A 80 6.02 2.30 18.49
CA GLU A 80 6.28 1.37 19.57
C GLU A 80 5.74 1.84 20.92
N LEU A 81 5.04 0.90 21.56
CA LEU A 81 4.66 0.97 22.97
C LEU A 81 5.45 -0.08 23.73
N ASP A 82 6.25 0.36 24.70
CA ASP A 82 6.95 -0.54 25.62
C ASP A 82 5.97 -0.96 26.72
N TRP A 83 5.48 -2.19 26.62
CA TRP A 83 4.52 -2.78 27.54
C TRP A 83 5.21 -3.34 28.78
N SER A 84 4.69 -2.99 29.95
CA SER A 84 5.10 -3.61 31.21
C SER A 84 4.71 -5.09 31.25
N ASP A 85 5.64 -5.95 31.66
CA ASP A 85 5.37 -7.37 31.90
C ASP A 85 4.30 -7.60 32.98
N GLU A 86 4.05 -6.62 33.87
CA GLU A 86 2.96 -6.68 34.85
C GLU A 86 1.59 -6.84 34.20
N VAL A 87 1.38 -6.26 33.00
CA VAL A 87 0.11 -6.33 32.26
C VAL A 87 -0.27 -7.78 31.98
N LYS A 88 0.70 -8.65 31.69
CA LYS A 88 0.45 -10.08 31.39
C LYS A 88 -0.10 -10.83 32.60
N HIS A 89 0.16 -10.34 33.80
CA HIS A 89 -0.14 -11.02 35.06
C HIS A 89 -1.31 -10.40 35.83
N ASP A 90 -1.76 -9.19 35.45
CA ASP A 90 -2.90 -8.52 36.07
C ASP A 90 -4.19 -8.65 35.23
N ARG A 91 -4.93 -9.74 35.44
CA ARG A 91 -6.20 -9.99 34.74
C ARG A 91 -7.29 -8.96 35.06
N GLN A 92 -7.26 -8.33 36.23
CA GLN A 92 -8.26 -7.33 36.56
C GLN A 92 -8.01 -6.06 35.75
N GLN A 93 -6.75 -5.63 35.69
CA GLN A 93 -6.35 -4.48 34.88
C GLN A 93 -6.59 -4.72 33.39
N GLN A 94 -6.25 -5.91 32.87
CA GLN A 94 -6.54 -6.28 31.48
C GLN A 94 -8.02 -6.10 31.11
N ARG A 95 -8.95 -6.46 32.00
CA ARG A 95 -10.39 -6.32 31.74
C ARG A 95 -10.83 -4.86 31.61
N GLU A 96 -10.25 -3.96 32.39
CA GLU A 96 -10.54 -2.52 32.27
C GLU A 96 -9.90 -1.94 31.00
N MET A 97 -8.67 -2.33 30.70
CA MET A 97 -7.99 -1.94 29.45
C MET A 97 -8.73 -2.44 28.20
N ILE A 98 -9.26 -3.67 28.22
CA ILE A 98 -10.11 -4.20 27.14
C ILE A 98 -11.33 -3.31 26.90
N LYS A 99 -12.01 -2.86 27.96
CA LYS A 99 -13.13 -1.91 27.82
C LYS A 99 -12.65 -0.59 27.22
N PHE A 100 -11.47 -0.14 27.58
CA PHE A 100 -10.84 1.01 26.94
C PHE A 100 -10.68 0.73 25.45
N PHE A 101 -9.91 -0.26 25.02
CA PHE A 101 -9.66 -0.51 23.59
C PHE A 101 -10.94 -0.63 22.76
N THR A 102 -11.91 -1.42 23.23
CA THR A 102 -13.17 -1.69 22.52
C THR A 102 -14.14 -0.50 22.43
N ALA A 103 -13.95 0.58 23.20
CA ALA A 103 -14.90 1.69 23.25
C ALA A 103 -14.82 2.69 22.06
N ALA A 104 -13.70 2.76 21.33
CA ALA A 104 -13.47 3.67 20.20
C ALA A 104 -12.23 3.21 19.40
N GLN A 105 -11.85 3.91 18.33
CA GLN A 105 -10.61 3.62 17.59
C GLN A 105 -9.37 4.06 18.38
N PHE A 106 -8.21 3.41 18.23
CA PHE A 106 -7.02 3.66 19.06
C PHE A 106 -6.05 4.64 18.39
N THR A 107 -6.53 5.87 18.17
CA THR A 107 -5.79 6.99 17.59
C THR A 107 -4.67 7.50 18.50
N ARG A 108 -3.83 8.43 18.02
CA ARG A 108 -2.75 9.01 18.81
C ARG A 108 -3.24 9.71 20.09
N GLU A 109 -4.29 10.51 19.97
CA GLU A 109 -4.94 11.17 21.13
C GLU A 109 -5.32 10.14 22.19
N ARG A 110 -5.91 9.03 21.75
CA ARG A 110 -6.36 7.97 22.63
C ARG A 110 -5.23 7.14 23.23
N MET A 111 -4.10 7.03 22.55
CA MET A 111 -2.87 6.49 23.14
C MET A 111 -2.37 7.35 24.30
N ASP A 112 -2.41 8.68 24.15
CA ASP A 112 -2.01 9.60 25.21
C ASP A 112 -2.98 9.54 26.41
N GLU A 113 -4.29 9.43 26.17
CA GLU A 113 -5.29 9.16 27.22
C GLU A 113 -5.03 7.84 27.94
N PHE A 114 -4.78 6.76 27.20
CA PHE A 114 -4.51 5.44 27.76
C PHE A 114 -3.26 5.45 28.65
N LYS A 115 -2.21 6.18 28.26
CA LYS A 115 -1.01 6.35 29.09
C LYS A 115 -1.32 7.08 30.40
N LEU A 116 -2.22 8.06 30.40
CA LEU A 116 -2.61 8.78 31.61
C LEU A 116 -3.45 7.90 32.55
N GLU A 117 -4.35 7.08 32.01
CA GLU A 117 -5.20 6.17 32.79
C GLU A 117 -4.42 4.95 33.32
N TYR A 118 -3.49 4.43 32.53
CA TYR A 118 -2.69 3.24 32.83
C TYR A 118 -1.18 3.53 32.81
N PRO A 119 -0.66 4.43 33.67
CA PRO A 119 0.73 4.93 33.60
C PRO A 119 1.81 3.88 33.91
N ARG A 120 1.41 2.71 34.42
CA ARG A 120 2.29 1.57 34.66
C ARG A 120 2.19 0.47 33.60
N ALA A 121 1.20 0.56 32.71
CA ALA A 121 0.98 -0.47 31.69
C ALA A 121 1.91 -0.30 30.49
N ILE A 122 2.12 0.95 30.05
CA ILE A 122 2.94 1.25 28.88
C ILE A 122 3.87 2.44 29.11
N LYS A 123 5.01 2.44 28.42
CA LYS A 123 5.78 3.63 28.10
C LYS A 123 5.68 3.86 26.60
N ILE A 124 5.23 5.04 26.20
CA ILE A 124 5.26 5.45 24.79
C ILE A 124 6.72 5.70 24.43
N VAL A 125 7.22 4.97 23.44
CA VAL A 125 8.59 5.10 22.92
C VAL A 125 8.62 6.11 21.77
N GLY A 126 7.66 6.00 20.83
CA GLY A 126 7.58 6.84 19.64
C GLY A 126 7.58 6.00 18.37
N VAL A 127 7.90 6.61 17.22
CA VAL A 127 8.17 5.84 15.98
C VAL A 127 9.54 5.18 16.12
N THR A 128 9.64 3.89 15.80
CA THR A 128 10.91 3.17 15.81
C THR A 128 11.77 3.59 14.62
N GLU A 129 12.98 4.08 14.87
CA GLU A 129 14.03 4.19 13.84
C GLU A 129 14.32 2.80 13.23
N ASP A 130 14.28 1.73 14.03
CA ASP A 130 14.53 0.35 13.57
C ASP A 130 13.63 -0.12 12.41
N GLY A 131 12.41 0.40 12.29
CA GLY A 131 11.50 0.08 11.17
C GLY A 131 11.90 0.80 9.89
N GLU A 132 12.19 2.08 10.02
CA GLU A 132 12.69 2.97 8.97
C GLU A 132 14.05 2.48 8.45
N ASP A 133 15.00 2.29 9.36
CA ASP A 133 16.33 1.75 9.10
C ASP A 133 16.27 0.40 8.38
N ARG A 134 15.29 -0.45 8.71
CA ARG A 134 15.17 -1.75 8.03
C ARG A 134 14.86 -1.61 6.55
N ASP A 135 13.97 -0.70 6.15
CA ASP A 135 13.69 -0.46 4.73
C ASP A 135 14.90 0.17 4.04
N TYR A 136 15.52 1.18 4.64
CA TYR A 136 16.73 1.81 4.09
C TYR A 136 17.91 0.84 3.96
N ILE A 137 18.15 -0.04 4.93
CA ILE A 137 19.18 -1.10 4.82
C ILE A 137 18.93 -2.01 3.60
N LEU A 138 17.66 -2.30 3.30
CA LEU A 138 17.32 -3.12 2.13
C LEU A 138 17.51 -2.32 0.83
N CYS A 139 17.09 -1.06 0.79
CA CYS A 139 17.30 -0.15 -0.33
C CYS A 139 18.80 0.01 -0.63
N ASP A 140 19.61 0.35 0.37
CA ASP A 140 21.05 0.53 0.30
C ASP A 140 21.74 -0.71 -0.26
N ALA A 141 21.35 -1.91 0.20
CA ALA A 141 21.95 -3.15 -0.28
C ALA A 141 21.66 -3.43 -1.76
N VAL A 142 20.47 -3.07 -2.24
CA VAL A 142 20.10 -3.21 -3.66
C VAL A 142 20.79 -2.12 -4.50
N ALA A 143 20.87 -0.89 -4.00
CA ALA A 143 21.59 0.21 -4.64
C ALA A 143 23.09 -0.09 -4.77
N GLU A 144 23.71 -0.61 -3.72
CA GLU A 144 25.11 -1.08 -3.73
C GLU A 144 25.32 -2.19 -4.76
N GLN A 145 24.39 -3.16 -4.85
CA GLN A 145 24.45 -4.22 -5.86
C GLN A 145 24.43 -3.67 -7.30
N LEU A 146 23.72 -2.56 -7.53
CA LEU A 146 23.65 -1.88 -8.84
C LEU A 146 24.78 -0.88 -9.05
N GLY A 147 25.57 -0.55 -8.02
CA GLY A 147 26.57 0.51 -8.06
C GLY A 147 25.98 1.91 -8.17
N ILE A 148 24.80 2.14 -7.57
CA ILE A 148 24.07 3.41 -7.57
C ILE A 148 24.19 4.05 -6.19
N GLU A 149 24.54 5.33 -6.13
CA GLU A 149 24.74 6.07 -4.86
C GLU A 149 23.46 6.75 -4.36
N GLU A 150 22.57 7.16 -5.26
CA GLU A 150 21.36 7.93 -4.94
C GLU A 150 20.10 7.20 -5.45
N TYR A 151 19.06 7.19 -4.63
CA TYR A 151 17.77 6.59 -4.96
C TYR A 151 16.62 7.34 -4.29
N ASP A 152 15.42 7.12 -4.82
CA ASP A 152 14.17 7.62 -4.27
C ASP A 152 13.47 6.52 -3.44
N PHE A 153 12.87 6.91 -2.31
CA PHE A 153 12.05 6.02 -1.50
C PHE A 153 11.02 6.83 -0.71
N ILE A 154 9.74 6.54 -0.92
CA ILE A 154 8.62 7.20 -0.24
C ILE A 154 7.76 6.11 0.41
N PRO A 155 7.97 5.81 1.71
CA PRO A 155 7.30 4.69 2.36
C PRO A 155 5.78 4.85 2.45
N GLU A 156 5.25 6.07 2.44
CA GLU A 156 3.84 6.39 2.71
C GLU A 156 2.87 6.12 1.54
N ILE A 157 3.34 5.79 0.34
CA ILE A 157 2.52 5.85 -0.88
C ILE A 157 2.34 4.51 -1.61
N HIS A 158 2.19 3.42 -0.85
CA HIS A 158 2.09 2.06 -1.39
C HIS A 158 0.82 1.82 -2.24
N HIS A 159 -0.39 2.17 -1.77
CA HIS A 159 -1.59 2.07 -2.62
C HIS A 159 -1.59 3.05 -3.79
N LEU A 160 -0.89 4.19 -3.70
CA LEU A 160 -0.73 5.08 -4.85
C LEU A 160 0.03 4.34 -5.97
N TYR A 161 1.11 3.62 -5.64
CA TYR A 161 1.82 2.81 -6.64
C TYR A 161 0.94 1.73 -7.28
N HIS A 162 0.02 1.12 -6.54
CA HIS A 162 -0.99 0.22 -7.14
C HIS A 162 -1.88 0.97 -8.14
N ALA A 163 -2.35 2.17 -7.79
CA ALA A 163 -3.19 2.97 -8.68
C ALA A 163 -2.45 3.43 -9.96
N GLU A 164 -1.19 3.85 -9.83
CA GLU A 164 -0.29 4.18 -10.94
C GLU A 164 -0.14 3.02 -11.92
N CYS A 165 0.19 1.84 -11.37
CA CYS A 165 0.37 0.61 -12.13
C CYS A 165 -0.92 0.26 -12.88
N ALA A 166 -2.05 0.24 -12.17
CA ALA A 166 -3.34 -0.12 -12.72
C ALA A 166 -3.75 0.83 -13.86
N TYR A 167 -3.56 2.14 -13.69
CA TYR A 167 -3.98 3.11 -14.69
C TYR A 167 -3.09 3.06 -15.93
N LYS A 168 -1.76 2.99 -15.77
CA LYS A 168 -0.82 2.87 -16.89
C LYS A 168 -1.04 1.62 -17.72
N LEU A 169 -1.40 0.50 -17.09
CA LEU A 169 -1.65 -0.77 -17.78
C LEU A 169 -3.07 -0.88 -18.34
N SER A 170 -3.97 0.02 -17.95
CA SER A 170 -5.33 0.06 -18.47
C SER A 170 -5.37 0.62 -19.90
N PRO A 171 -6.39 0.26 -20.69
CA PRO A 171 -6.60 0.88 -21.99
C PRO A 171 -7.09 2.34 -21.90
N TYR A 172 -7.45 2.82 -20.70
CA TYR A 172 -8.09 4.12 -20.53
C TYR A 172 -7.10 5.27 -20.66
N LEU A 173 -5.86 5.11 -20.19
CA LEU A 173 -4.83 6.13 -20.33
C LEU A 173 -4.48 6.38 -21.81
N GLU A 174 -4.36 5.34 -22.63
CA GLU A 174 -4.10 5.47 -24.08
C GLU A 174 -5.24 6.20 -24.81
N ASN A 175 -6.46 6.08 -24.30
CA ASN A 175 -7.65 6.74 -24.85
C ASN A 175 -7.92 8.13 -24.24
N GLU A 176 -7.02 8.64 -23.38
CA GLU A 176 -7.21 9.89 -22.63
C GLU A 176 -8.52 9.91 -21.81
N GLU A 177 -8.89 8.76 -21.23
CA GLU A 177 -10.09 8.58 -20.43
C GLU A 177 -9.78 8.54 -18.93
N ASP A 178 -10.62 9.21 -18.16
CA ASP A 178 -10.60 9.13 -16.70
C ASP A 178 -11.02 7.74 -16.22
N ALA A 179 -10.51 7.34 -15.05
CA ALA A 179 -10.90 6.10 -14.39
C ALA A 179 -10.96 6.27 -12.86
N VAL A 180 -11.76 5.43 -12.21
CA VAL A 180 -11.75 5.31 -10.74
C VAL A 180 -11.05 4.01 -10.37
N CYS A 181 -9.96 4.09 -9.63
CA CYS A 181 -9.20 2.93 -9.18
C CYS A 181 -9.58 2.53 -7.76
N VAL A 182 -10.04 1.29 -7.59
CA VAL A 182 -10.18 0.65 -6.30
C VAL A 182 -8.94 -0.19 -6.04
N VAL A 183 -8.21 0.16 -4.98
CA VAL A 183 -7.06 -0.61 -4.48
C VAL A 183 -7.50 -1.30 -3.19
N TRP A 184 -7.33 -2.62 -3.12
CA TRP A 184 -7.65 -3.39 -1.91
C TRP A 184 -6.63 -4.50 -1.67
N ASP A 185 -5.93 -4.40 -0.55
CA ASP A 185 -4.76 -5.22 -0.32
C ASP A 185 -4.78 -5.95 1.03
N GLY A 186 -3.83 -6.84 1.22
CA GLY A 186 -3.54 -7.45 2.51
C GLY A 186 -3.07 -6.41 3.54
N GLY A 187 -2.48 -5.30 3.12
CA GLY A 187 -2.15 -4.14 3.93
C GLY A 187 -0.91 -3.42 3.41
N GLY A 188 -1.01 -2.13 3.16
CA GLY A 188 0.05 -1.27 2.64
C GLY A 188 0.68 -0.38 3.72
N ALA A 189 0.99 0.86 3.32
CA ALA A 189 1.69 1.86 4.13
C ALA A 189 0.93 2.26 5.43
N ASN A 190 1.68 2.76 6.42
CA ASN A 190 1.07 3.39 7.60
C ASN A 190 0.76 4.86 7.28
N ILE A 191 -0.51 5.17 7.07
CA ILE A 191 -0.95 6.51 6.68
C ILE A 191 -1.05 7.42 7.92
N ASP A 192 -0.44 8.60 7.85
CA ASP A 192 -0.45 9.63 8.89
C ASP A 192 -0.17 9.04 10.29
N MET A 193 1.03 8.47 10.46
CA MET A 193 1.44 7.84 11.73
C MET A 193 1.40 8.80 12.93
N GLU A 194 1.42 10.11 12.70
CA GLU A 194 1.28 11.11 13.75
C GLU A 194 -0.12 11.09 14.34
N LYS A 195 -1.18 10.97 13.52
CA LYS A 195 -2.57 10.89 13.97
C LYS A 195 -3.04 9.45 14.22
N TYR A 196 -2.68 8.52 13.34
CA TYR A 196 -3.17 7.13 13.30
C TYR A 196 -2.01 6.12 13.37
N PRO A 197 -1.21 6.12 14.44
CA PRO A 197 -0.06 5.23 14.59
C PRO A 197 -0.45 3.75 14.40
N ASN A 198 0.30 3.06 13.53
CA ASN A 198 0.13 1.65 13.14
C ASN A 198 -1.22 1.30 12.48
N TYR A 199 -1.98 2.28 11.99
CA TYR A 199 -3.07 2.01 11.06
C TYR A 199 -2.49 1.85 9.65
N GLN A 200 -2.65 0.67 9.07
CA GLN A 200 -2.20 0.38 7.72
C GLN A 200 -3.33 0.57 6.73
N GLU A 201 -3.05 1.14 5.57
CA GLU A 201 -4.01 1.14 4.48
C GLU A 201 -4.39 -0.30 4.10
N ILE A 202 -5.69 -0.53 3.93
CA ILE A 202 -6.21 -1.83 3.51
C ILE A 202 -7.09 -1.72 2.27
N GLU A 203 -7.79 -0.59 2.11
CA GLU A 203 -8.62 -0.32 0.93
C GLU A 203 -8.56 1.17 0.60
N SER A 204 -8.61 1.53 -0.67
CA SER A 204 -8.54 2.91 -1.14
C SER A 204 -9.25 3.09 -2.47
N ILE A 205 -9.79 4.30 -2.68
CA ILE A 205 -10.39 4.73 -3.95
C ILE A 205 -9.61 5.95 -4.43
N TYR A 206 -9.05 5.83 -5.63
CA TYR A 206 -8.34 6.89 -6.34
C TYR A 206 -9.13 7.34 -7.56
N TYR A 207 -9.04 8.62 -7.87
CA TYR A 207 -9.42 9.15 -9.17
C TYR A 207 -8.18 9.32 -10.04
N CYS A 208 -8.23 8.77 -11.24
CA CYS A 208 -7.14 8.77 -12.20
C CYS A 208 -7.54 9.63 -13.40
N GLU A 209 -6.75 10.64 -13.70
CA GLU A 209 -6.91 11.52 -14.87
C GLU A 209 -5.64 11.47 -15.73
N PRO A 210 -5.75 11.59 -17.06
CA PRO A 210 -4.58 11.60 -17.94
C PRO A 210 -3.57 12.68 -17.55
N GLY A 211 -2.29 12.30 -17.44
CA GLY A 211 -1.20 13.22 -17.12
C GLY A 211 -1.21 13.78 -15.71
N LYS A 212 -2.05 13.27 -14.80
CA LYS A 212 -2.07 13.67 -13.39
C LYS A 212 -1.79 12.50 -12.48
N GLU A 213 -1.23 12.81 -11.31
CA GLU A 213 -1.12 11.85 -10.22
C GLU A 213 -2.51 11.38 -9.75
N PRO A 214 -2.73 10.06 -9.55
CA PRO A 214 -3.96 9.56 -8.96
C PRO A 214 -4.23 10.18 -7.59
N ILE A 215 -5.44 10.70 -7.40
CA ILE A 215 -5.83 11.40 -6.16
C ILE A 215 -6.69 10.47 -5.31
N ALA A 216 -6.25 10.17 -4.09
CA ALA A 216 -7.04 9.42 -3.12
C ALA A 216 -8.27 10.24 -2.68
N ARG A 217 -9.45 9.62 -2.71
CA ARG A 217 -10.72 10.22 -2.24
C ARG A 217 -11.33 9.49 -1.07
N TRP A 218 -10.94 8.24 -0.88
CA TRP A 218 -11.35 7.46 0.26
C TRP A 218 -10.28 6.44 0.61
N GLN A 219 -10.07 6.25 1.90
CA GLN A 219 -9.19 5.23 2.42
C GLN A 219 -9.84 4.56 3.62
N ARG A 220 -9.69 3.25 3.71
CA ARG A 220 -9.95 2.49 4.92
C ARG A 220 -8.63 1.96 5.43
N ILE A 221 -8.32 2.32 6.67
CA ILE A 221 -7.06 2.00 7.32
C ILE A 221 -7.33 1.21 8.60
N SER A 222 -6.47 0.25 8.93
CA SER A 222 -6.73 -0.72 9.99
C SER A 222 -5.54 -0.92 10.92
N ASN A 223 -5.82 -0.94 12.22
CA ASN A 223 -4.84 -1.28 13.27
C ASN A 223 -4.83 -2.77 13.63
N HIS A 224 -5.49 -3.61 12.83
CA HIS A 224 -5.69 -5.04 13.11
C HIS A 224 -4.38 -5.78 13.45
N ARG A 225 -3.30 -5.53 12.69
CA ARG A 225 -2.00 -6.20 12.90
C ARG A 225 -1.35 -5.80 14.23
N MET A 226 -1.33 -4.50 14.55
CA MET A 226 -0.84 -3.99 15.83
C MET A 226 -1.58 -4.63 17.00
N LEU A 227 -2.91 -4.63 16.95
CA LEU A 227 -3.70 -5.21 18.03
C LEU A 227 -3.50 -6.74 18.12
N ALA A 228 -3.31 -7.44 17.01
CA ALA A 228 -3.01 -8.87 17.01
C ALA A 228 -1.69 -9.19 17.72
N ASP A 229 -0.64 -8.41 17.46
CA ASP A 229 0.66 -8.55 18.12
C ASP A 229 0.54 -8.34 19.63
N TRP A 230 -0.16 -7.28 20.05
CA TRP A 230 -0.37 -7.00 21.48
C TRP A 230 -1.25 -8.03 22.16
N ARG A 231 -2.28 -8.54 21.48
CA ARG A 231 -3.10 -9.64 22.01
C ARG A 231 -2.27 -10.86 22.29
N GLY A 232 -1.46 -11.29 21.32
CA GLY A 232 -0.59 -12.46 21.46
C GLY A 232 0.47 -12.27 22.55
N ALA A 233 1.04 -11.08 22.68
CA ALA A 233 2.10 -10.82 23.64
C ALA A 233 1.59 -10.55 25.07
N HIS A 234 0.46 -9.85 25.23
CA HIS A 234 0.04 -9.27 26.51
C HIS A 234 -1.33 -9.75 27.01
N PHE A 235 -2.21 -10.25 26.13
CA PHE A 235 -3.60 -10.59 26.47
C PHE A 235 -4.00 -12.03 26.08
N ALA A 236 -3.02 -12.94 25.92
CA ALA A 236 -3.22 -14.27 25.34
C ALA A 236 -4.28 -15.17 26.03
N ASP A 237 -4.64 -14.88 27.28
CA ASP A 237 -5.68 -15.60 28.04
C ASP A 237 -7.12 -15.07 27.80
N ASN A 238 -7.30 -14.09 26.91
CA ASN A 238 -8.60 -13.50 26.57
C ASN A 238 -9.11 -14.01 25.21
N LEU A 239 -10.28 -13.51 24.78
CA LEU A 239 -10.78 -13.76 23.43
C LEU A 239 -9.81 -13.20 22.38
N ASN A 240 -9.75 -13.84 21.21
CA ASN A 240 -8.78 -13.50 20.17
C ASN A 240 -9.05 -12.13 19.51
N ASP A 241 -10.20 -11.54 19.76
CA ASP A 241 -10.68 -10.22 19.30
C ASP A 241 -10.83 -9.23 20.46
N CYS A 242 -10.30 -9.54 21.66
CA CYS A 242 -10.60 -8.78 22.88
C CYS A 242 -10.18 -7.30 22.87
N LEU A 243 -9.31 -6.87 21.95
CA LEU A 243 -8.89 -5.48 21.81
C LEU A 243 -9.56 -4.77 20.61
N ASP A 244 -10.27 -5.50 19.76
CA ASP A 244 -10.77 -4.96 18.50
C ASP A 244 -11.98 -4.06 18.73
N ASN A 245 -11.98 -2.90 18.08
CA ASN A 245 -13.20 -2.10 17.91
C ASN A 245 -13.66 -2.18 16.45
N TYR A 246 -14.74 -2.92 16.21
CA TYR A 246 -15.35 -3.06 14.89
C TYR A 246 -16.33 -1.91 14.55
N ASN A 247 -16.57 -0.97 15.45
CA ASN A 247 -17.28 0.25 15.09
C ASN A 247 -16.31 1.16 14.35
N GLU A 248 -16.55 1.33 13.06
CA GLU A 248 -15.73 2.17 12.19
C GLU A 248 -15.94 3.64 12.52
N GLU A 249 -14.86 4.40 12.51
CA GLU A 249 -14.88 5.85 12.68
C GLU A 249 -14.54 6.51 11.34
N VAL A 250 -15.40 7.43 10.89
CA VAL A 250 -15.24 8.16 9.64
C VAL A 250 -14.73 9.55 9.94
N ILE A 251 -13.61 9.90 9.31
CA ILE A 251 -12.94 11.19 9.42
C ILE A 251 -12.96 11.82 8.04
N GLU A 252 -13.42 13.05 7.95
CA GLU A 252 -13.33 13.87 6.75
C GLU A 252 -12.12 14.78 6.92
N ASP A 253 -11.08 14.60 6.10
CA ASP A 253 -9.86 15.41 6.10
C ASP A 253 -9.72 16.05 4.72
N ASP A 254 -9.93 17.36 4.62
CA ASP A 254 -10.01 18.09 3.34
C ASP A 254 -10.92 17.41 2.30
N ASP A 255 -10.33 16.86 1.22
CA ASP A 255 -11.04 16.20 0.12
C ASP A 255 -10.95 14.66 0.16
N ILE A 256 -10.51 14.08 1.28
CA ILE A 256 -10.40 12.63 1.48
C ILE A 256 -11.21 12.16 2.70
N GLN A 257 -11.97 11.08 2.50
CA GLN A 257 -12.66 10.39 3.60
C GLN A 257 -11.81 9.22 4.11
N ILE A 258 -11.42 9.25 5.38
CA ILE A 258 -10.66 8.20 6.05
C ILE A 258 -11.60 7.39 6.95
N GLN A 259 -11.54 6.07 6.86
CA GLN A 259 -12.27 5.15 7.72
C GLN A 259 -11.30 4.34 8.59
N LEU A 260 -11.36 4.54 9.90
CA LEU A 260 -10.57 3.80 10.87
C LEU A 260 -11.31 2.54 11.32
N THR A 261 -10.60 1.40 11.34
CA THR A 261 -11.18 0.13 11.81
C THR A 261 -10.16 -0.76 12.54
N SER A 262 -10.64 -1.72 13.32
CA SER A 262 -9.83 -2.87 13.79
C SER A 262 -10.08 -4.15 13.01
N ALA A 263 -10.95 -4.09 12.00
CA ALA A 263 -11.25 -5.23 11.15
C ALA A 263 -10.07 -5.54 10.21
N PRO A 264 -9.78 -6.83 9.94
CA PRO A 264 -8.88 -7.22 8.86
C PRO A 264 -9.46 -6.84 7.49
N SER A 265 -8.59 -6.66 6.50
CA SER A 265 -9.00 -6.56 5.09
C SER A 265 -9.55 -7.90 4.57
N ASN A 266 -10.22 -7.88 3.41
CA ASN A 266 -10.59 -9.12 2.73
C ASN A 266 -9.37 -10.00 2.42
N GLY A 267 -8.27 -9.40 1.93
CA GLY A 267 -7.01 -10.12 1.70
C GLY A 267 -6.45 -10.77 2.97
N MET A 268 -6.51 -10.07 4.11
CA MET A 268 -6.13 -10.62 5.41
C MET A 268 -7.07 -11.76 5.83
N ASN A 269 -8.38 -11.67 5.61
CA ASN A 269 -9.32 -12.75 5.95
C ASN A 269 -9.01 -14.05 5.18
N PHE A 270 -8.70 -13.96 3.89
CA PHE A 270 -8.24 -15.13 3.12
C PHE A 270 -6.89 -15.66 3.63
N SER A 271 -6.00 -14.78 4.07
CA SER A 271 -4.71 -15.16 4.66
C SER A 271 -4.88 -15.88 6.01
N ASN A 272 -5.75 -15.37 6.87
CA ASN A 272 -6.14 -15.98 8.14
C ASN A 272 -6.70 -17.40 7.92
N MET A 273 -7.59 -17.55 6.94
CA MET A 273 -8.11 -18.86 6.57
C MET A 273 -7.06 -19.76 5.94
N SER A 274 -6.10 -19.21 5.22
CA SER A 274 -5.01 -19.97 4.62
C SER A 274 -4.15 -20.64 5.69
N TRP A 275 -3.83 -19.89 6.74
CA TRP A 275 -3.15 -20.43 7.91
C TRP A 275 -4.01 -21.47 8.63
N ALA A 276 -5.26 -21.14 8.95
CA ALA A 276 -6.16 -22.02 9.70
C ALA A 276 -6.45 -23.37 8.99
N LEU A 277 -6.49 -23.37 7.66
CA LEU A 277 -6.72 -24.57 6.85
C LEU A 277 -5.43 -25.31 6.47
N GLY A 278 -4.27 -24.84 6.93
CA GLY A 278 -2.97 -25.47 6.64
C GLY A 278 -2.54 -25.36 5.18
N CYS A 279 -2.94 -24.30 4.47
CA CYS A 279 -2.51 -24.03 3.10
C CYS A 279 -1.04 -23.59 3.03
N ASP A 280 -0.57 -22.88 4.05
CA ASP A 280 0.84 -22.65 4.39
C ASP A 280 0.98 -22.18 5.86
N ASN A 281 2.19 -22.19 6.41
CA ASN A 281 2.44 -21.89 7.83
C ASN A 281 2.38 -20.40 8.19
N MET A 282 2.30 -19.50 7.21
CA MET A 282 2.31 -18.05 7.41
C MET A 282 1.09 -17.35 6.79
N GLY A 283 0.11 -18.09 6.28
CA GLY A 283 -1.09 -17.53 5.65
C GLY A 283 -0.88 -16.88 4.28
N ARG A 284 0.31 -17.00 3.69
CA ARG A 284 0.68 -16.38 2.39
C ARG A 284 0.02 -17.05 1.18
N ALA A 285 -0.62 -18.20 1.37
CA ALA A 285 -1.29 -18.94 0.30
C ALA A 285 -2.79 -18.61 0.23
N ALA A 286 -3.17 -17.34 0.40
CA ALA A 286 -4.56 -16.87 0.34
C ALA A 286 -5.30 -17.32 -0.94
N GLY A 287 -4.61 -17.29 -2.09
CA GLY A 287 -5.16 -17.76 -3.37
C GLY A 287 -5.59 -19.25 -3.38
N LYS A 288 -5.02 -20.09 -2.50
CA LYS A 288 -5.50 -21.48 -2.34
C LYS A 288 -6.88 -21.52 -1.69
N VAL A 289 -7.18 -20.60 -0.77
CA VAL A 289 -8.49 -20.48 -0.12
C VAL A 289 -9.51 -19.91 -1.10
N MET A 290 -9.16 -18.88 -1.86
CA MET A 290 -10.01 -18.36 -2.95
C MET A 290 -10.35 -19.46 -3.96
N GLY A 291 -9.36 -20.23 -4.42
CA GLY A 291 -9.60 -21.37 -5.31
C GLY A 291 -10.44 -22.48 -4.65
N MET A 292 -10.30 -22.70 -3.35
CA MET A 292 -11.10 -23.66 -2.61
C MET A 292 -12.57 -23.24 -2.51
N ALA A 293 -12.85 -21.94 -2.38
CA ALA A 293 -14.19 -21.39 -2.30
C ALA A 293 -15.05 -21.73 -3.53
N SER A 294 -14.45 -21.84 -4.71
CA SER A 294 -15.14 -22.20 -5.97
C SER A 294 -15.68 -23.64 -5.99
N TYR A 295 -15.24 -24.51 -5.08
CA TYR A 295 -15.69 -25.90 -4.98
C TYR A 295 -16.63 -26.15 -3.79
N GLY A 296 -16.98 -25.11 -3.05
CA GLY A 296 -17.90 -25.17 -1.93
C GLY A 296 -19.31 -24.68 -2.27
N THR A 297 -20.22 -24.89 -1.32
CA THR A 297 -21.49 -24.14 -1.24
C THR A 297 -21.69 -23.72 0.21
N ALA A 298 -22.31 -22.56 0.42
CA ALA A 298 -22.70 -22.14 1.75
C ALA A 298 -23.82 -23.05 2.26
N GLN A 299 -23.58 -23.72 3.38
CA GLN A 299 -24.52 -24.66 3.99
C GLN A 299 -24.55 -24.42 5.49
N LYS A 300 -25.75 -24.14 6.00
CA LYS A 300 -25.95 -23.88 7.42
C LYS A 300 -25.50 -25.09 8.25
N ASN A 301 -24.70 -24.85 9.29
CA ASN A 301 -24.14 -25.86 10.20
C ASN A 301 -23.25 -26.92 9.54
N VAL A 302 -22.69 -26.64 8.34
CA VAL A 302 -21.72 -27.54 7.67
C VAL A 302 -20.40 -26.79 7.54
N HIS A 303 -19.39 -27.23 8.28
CA HIS A 303 -18.09 -26.57 8.36
C HIS A 303 -16.99 -27.48 7.81
N THR A 304 -16.87 -27.50 6.50
CA THR A 304 -15.73 -28.10 5.78
C THR A 304 -14.82 -26.98 5.31
N ARG A 305 -13.58 -27.31 4.96
CA ARG A 305 -12.67 -26.33 4.33
C ARG A 305 -13.29 -25.61 3.13
N TYR A 306 -14.11 -26.31 2.34
CA TYR A 306 -14.79 -25.77 1.16
C TYR A 306 -15.96 -24.86 1.52
N SER A 307 -16.82 -25.26 2.48
CA SER A 307 -17.98 -24.45 2.86
C SER A 307 -17.59 -23.20 3.64
N VAL A 308 -16.54 -23.27 4.46
CA VAL A 308 -16.00 -22.09 5.17
C VAL A 308 -15.32 -21.13 4.19
N ALA A 309 -14.48 -21.64 3.28
CA ALA A 309 -13.88 -20.80 2.24
C ALA A 309 -14.95 -20.15 1.33
N HIS A 310 -16.01 -20.90 0.99
CA HIS A 310 -17.12 -20.37 0.20
C HIS A 310 -17.94 -19.32 0.95
N GLN A 311 -18.15 -19.46 2.26
CA GLN A 311 -18.82 -18.41 3.04
C GLN A 311 -17.97 -17.13 3.04
N LEU A 312 -16.67 -17.24 3.27
CA LEU A 312 -15.76 -16.09 3.19
C LEU A 312 -15.79 -15.42 1.80
N GLU A 313 -15.89 -16.19 0.72
CA GLU A 313 -16.03 -15.66 -0.64
C GLU A 313 -17.34 -14.88 -0.84
N LEU A 314 -18.44 -15.29 -0.23
CA LEU A 314 -19.71 -14.57 -0.26
C LEU A 314 -19.64 -13.28 0.57
N ASP A 315 -19.14 -13.37 1.80
CA ASP A 315 -19.03 -12.23 2.70
C ASP A 315 -18.10 -11.15 2.10
N SER A 316 -16.97 -11.58 1.53
CA SER A 316 -16.03 -10.67 0.85
C SER A 316 -16.61 -10.08 -0.45
N TYR A 317 -17.42 -10.83 -1.20
CA TYR A 317 -18.14 -10.31 -2.37
C TYR A 317 -19.09 -9.18 -1.98
N GLU A 318 -19.90 -9.39 -0.94
CA GLU A 318 -20.86 -8.39 -0.45
C GLU A 318 -20.13 -7.08 -0.08
N TRP A 319 -19.04 -7.17 0.69
CA TRP A 319 -18.23 -5.99 1.03
C TRP A 319 -17.60 -5.32 -0.21
N SER A 320 -17.04 -6.11 -1.13
CA SER A 320 -16.39 -5.57 -2.34
C SER A 320 -17.37 -4.78 -3.22
N VAL A 321 -18.63 -5.25 -3.31
CA VAL A 321 -19.70 -4.54 -4.02
C VAL A 321 -19.96 -3.19 -3.37
N GLU A 322 -19.96 -3.10 -2.04
CA GLU A 322 -20.16 -1.83 -1.33
C GLU A 322 -19.02 -0.84 -1.58
N VAL A 323 -17.77 -1.31 -1.65
CA VAL A 323 -16.59 -0.48 -1.98
C VAL A 323 -16.65 0.01 -3.44
N ILE A 324 -16.95 -0.86 -4.41
CA ILE A 324 -17.11 -0.44 -5.81
C ILE A 324 -18.29 0.54 -5.92
N ARG A 325 -19.41 0.26 -5.24
CA ARG A 325 -20.58 1.14 -5.25
C ARG A 325 -20.21 2.54 -4.73
N LYS A 326 -19.47 2.62 -3.63
CA LYS A 326 -18.91 3.89 -3.12
C LYS A 326 -18.08 4.62 -4.18
N ALA A 327 -17.19 3.92 -4.89
CA ALA A 327 -16.39 4.48 -5.98
C ALA A 327 -17.27 5.06 -7.11
N THR A 328 -18.31 4.33 -7.53
CA THR A 328 -19.25 4.78 -8.57
C THR A 328 -20.13 5.94 -8.12
N GLU A 329 -20.47 6.03 -6.82
CA GLU A 329 -21.25 7.13 -6.25
C GLU A 329 -20.43 8.42 -6.12
N MET A 330 -19.12 8.31 -5.83
CA MET A 330 -18.19 9.44 -5.83
C MET A 330 -18.01 10.02 -7.24
N TYR A 331 -18.01 9.16 -8.26
CA TYR A 331 -17.76 9.53 -9.66
C TYR A 331 -18.84 8.98 -10.61
N PRO A 332 -20.10 9.47 -10.54
CA PRO A 332 -21.22 8.89 -11.27
C PRO A 332 -21.08 8.95 -12.80
N ASN A 333 -20.24 9.87 -13.30
CA ASN A 333 -19.98 10.06 -14.72
C ASN A 333 -18.79 9.23 -15.24
N CYS A 334 -17.91 8.73 -14.36
CA CYS A 334 -16.80 7.89 -14.75
C CYS A 334 -17.28 6.43 -14.82
N LYS A 335 -17.25 5.84 -16.01
CA LYS A 335 -17.70 4.45 -16.24
C LYS A 335 -16.57 3.43 -16.20
N ASN A 336 -15.34 3.89 -16.11
CA ASN A 336 -14.14 3.08 -16.12
C ASN A 336 -13.71 2.80 -14.67
N ILE A 337 -13.75 1.54 -14.26
CA ILE A 337 -13.32 1.09 -12.94
C ILE A 337 -12.07 0.24 -13.09
N LEU A 338 -11.02 0.60 -12.36
CA LEU A 338 -9.79 -0.18 -12.23
C LEU A 338 -9.80 -0.93 -10.90
N LEU A 339 -9.40 -2.20 -10.90
CA LEU A 339 -9.22 -3.00 -9.70
C LEU A 339 -7.74 -3.39 -9.57
N SER A 340 -7.09 -2.99 -8.47
CA SER A 340 -5.71 -3.35 -8.12
C SER A 340 -5.58 -3.69 -6.62
N GLY A 341 -4.38 -3.96 -6.12
CA GLY A 341 -4.14 -4.58 -4.80
C GLY A 341 -4.39 -6.09 -4.80
N GLY A 342 -3.67 -6.83 -3.95
CA GLY A 342 -3.58 -8.30 -4.04
C GLY A 342 -4.91 -9.04 -3.96
N TYR A 343 -5.95 -8.45 -3.39
CA TYR A 343 -7.30 -9.02 -3.37
C TYR A 343 -7.96 -9.06 -4.76
N SER A 344 -7.55 -8.20 -5.69
CA SER A 344 -7.99 -8.21 -7.09
C SER A 344 -7.61 -9.48 -7.85
N LEU A 345 -6.76 -10.35 -7.29
CA LEU A 345 -6.54 -11.70 -7.83
C LEU A 345 -7.74 -12.64 -7.64
N ASN A 346 -8.80 -12.22 -6.95
CA ASN A 346 -10.01 -12.99 -6.78
C ASN A 346 -10.89 -12.99 -8.05
N CYS A 347 -10.50 -13.78 -9.05
CA CYS A 347 -11.22 -13.89 -10.32
C CYS A 347 -12.68 -14.34 -10.18
N THR A 348 -13.02 -15.08 -9.11
CA THR A 348 -14.39 -15.54 -8.85
C THR A 348 -15.31 -14.35 -8.59
N ASN A 349 -14.84 -13.35 -7.85
CA ASN A 349 -15.59 -12.13 -7.60
C ASN A 349 -15.46 -11.11 -8.74
N ASN A 350 -14.30 -10.99 -9.40
CA ASN A 350 -14.11 -10.09 -10.54
C ASN A 350 -15.17 -10.30 -11.63
N TYR A 351 -15.48 -11.56 -11.98
CA TYR A 351 -16.51 -11.85 -12.97
C TYR A 351 -17.92 -11.47 -12.49
N LYS A 352 -18.23 -11.60 -11.19
CA LYS A 352 -19.54 -11.26 -10.64
C LYS A 352 -19.76 -9.74 -10.61
N TYR A 353 -18.70 -8.94 -10.44
CA TYR A 353 -18.82 -7.48 -10.45
C TYR A 353 -19.41 -6.94 -11.77
N LEU A 354 -19.12 -7.60 -12.91
CA LEU A 354 -19.73 -7.25 -14.20
C LEU A 354 -21.27 -7.35 -14.17
N SER A 355 -21.82 -8.27 -13.38
CA SER A 355 -23.27 -8.39 -13.19
C SER A 355 -23.82 -7.39 -12.18
N ALA A 356 -23.03 -7.02 -11.16
CA ALA A 356 -23.42 -6.04 -10.16
C ALA A 356 -23.39 -4.60 -10.70
N PHE A 357 -22.49 -4.31 -11.66
CA PHE A 357 -22.26 -2.99 -12.24
C PHE A 357 -22.35 -3.02 -13.77
N PRO A 358 -23.52 -3.35 -14.35
CA PRO A 358 -23.65 -3.58 -15.80
C PRO A 358 -23.37 -2.35 -16.67
N GLU A 359 -23.46 -1.15 -16.09
CA GLU A 359 -23.19 0.13 -16.77
C GLU A 359 -21.73 0.60 -16.67
N HIS A 360 -20.85 -0.21 -16.06
CA HIS A 360 -19.43 0.13 -15.87
C HIS A 360 -18.54 -0.85 -16.62
N GLN A 361 -17.42 -0.35 -17.13
CA GLN A 361 -16.32 -1.16 -17.63
C GLN A 361 -15.35 -1.42 -16.49
N ILE A 362 -15.03 -2.69 -16.26
CA ILE A 362 -14.13 -3.11 -15.18
C ILE A 362 -12.86 -3.66 -15.82
N PHE A 363 -11.73 -3.04 -15.49
CA PHE A 363 -10.41 -3.52 -15.82
C PHE A 363 -9.70 -3.98 -14.53
N VAL A 364 -9.13 -5.18 -14.56
CA VAL A 364 -8.33 -5.70 -13.46
C VAL A 364 -6.87 -5.57 -13.86
N ASP A 365 -6.08 -4.91 -13.03
CA ASP A 365 -4.62 -4.82 -13.20
C ASP A 365 -4.04 -6.23 -13.37
N PRO A 366 -3.21 -6.50 -14.42
CA PRO A 366 -2.64 -7.82 -14.65
C PRO A 366 -1.58 -8.24 -13.62
N ILE A 367 -1.05 -7.31 -12.84
CA ILE A 367 -0.07 -7.54 -11.77
C ILE A 367 -0.50 -6.85 -10.46
N PRO A 368 -1.74 -7.10 -9.98
CA PRO A 368 -2.35 -6.30 -8.92
C PRO A 368 -1.78 -6.60 -7.52
N HIS A 369 -0.94 -7.64 -7.39
CA HIS A 369 -0.24 -7.92 -6.13
C HIS A 369 0.90 -6.92 -5.91
N ASP A 370 1.53 -6.92 -4.74
CA ASP A 370 2.61 -5.99 -4.37
C ASP A 370 3.75 -5.93 -5.41
N GLY A 371 3.90 -6.94 -6.26
CA GLY A 371 4.84 -6.93 -7.36
C GLY A 371 4.60 -5.81 -8.38
N GLY A 372 3.36 -5.35 -8.56
CA GLY A 372 3.00 -4.20 -9.39
C GLY A 372 3.49 -2.87 -8.84
N THR A 373 3.72 -2.76 -7.53
CA THR A 373 4.19 -1.50 -6.90
C THR A 373 5.59 -1.10 -7.38
N ALA A 374 6.42 -2.05 -7.83
CA ALA A 374 7.70 -1.73 -8.47
C ALA A 374 7.51 -0.92 -9.76
N LEU A 375 6.51 -1.30 -10.59
CA LEU A 375 6.17 -0.53 -11.79
C LEU A 375 5.53 0.80 -11.41
N GLY A 376 4.58 0.79 -10.46
CA GLY A 376 3.93 1.99 -9.97
C GLY A 376 4.92 3.05 -9.45
N ALA A 377 5.93 2.62 -8.69
CA ALA A 377 6.99 3.51 -8.21
C ALA A 377 7.83 4.09 -9.35
N ALA A 378 8.24 3.28 -10.32
CA ALA A 378 8.99 3.77 -11.48
C ALA A 378 8.20 4.81 -12.30
N LEU A 379 6.89 4.57 -12.50
CA LEU A 379 5.99 5.49 -13.21
C LEU A 379 5.78 6.80 -12.43
N TRP A 380 5.62 6.70 -11.12
CA TRP A 380 5.50 7.85 -10.25
C TRP A 380 6.75 8.74 -10.34
N LEU A 381 7.94 8.14 -10.27
CA LEU A 381 9.20 8.88 -10.38
C LEU A 381 9.38 9.49 -11.77
N GLU A 382 9.02 8.76 -12.84
CA GLU A 382 9.05 9.29 -14.21
C GLU A 382 8.26 10.59 -14.31
N ARG A 383 7.00 10.57 -13.85
CA ARG A 383 6.14 11.75 -13.87
C ARG A 383 6.70 12.89 -13.01
N LYS A 384 7.25 12.61 -11.82
CA LYS A 384 7.85 13.65 -10.97
C LYS A 384 9.03 14.34 -11.63
N ILE A 385 9.85 13.60 -12.36
CA ILE A 385 10.95 14.17 -13.13
C ILE A 385 10.42 15.05 -14.27
N GLU A 386 9.39 14.61 -14.99
CA GLU A 386 8.75 15.41 -16.04
C GLU A 386 8.14 16.71 -15.48
N GLU A 387 7.41 16.63 -14.36
CA GLU A 387 6.84 17.79 -13.66
C GLU A 387 7.93 18.81 -13.28
N GLU A 388 9.06 18.35 -12.74
CA GLU A 388 10.19 19.23 -12.40
C GLU A 388 10.88 19.86 -13.61
N GLU A 389 10.94 19.16 -14.74
CA GLU A 389 11.51 19.71 -15.98
C GLU A 389 10.60 20.79 -16.57
N ASP A 390 9.29 20.56 -16.58
CA ASP A 390 8.29 21.53 -17.03
C ASP A 390 8.31 22.81 -16.18
N GLU A 391 8.38 22.69 -14.85
CA GLU A 391 8.50 23.85 -13.94
C GLU A 391 9.77 24.68 -14.22
N LYS A 392 10.92 24.02 -14.44
CA LYS A 392 12.18 24.70 -14.77
C LYS A 392 12.06 25.43 -16.11
N ASP A 393 11.41 24.83 -17.10
CA ASP A 393 11.20 25.43 -18.40
C ASP A 393 10.23 26.62 -18.36
N GLU A 394 9.20 26.57 -17.52
CA GLU A 394 8.31 27.72 -17.26
C GLU A 394 9.07 28.88 -16.62
N ILE A 395 9.87 28.61 -15.58
CA ILE A 395 10.71 29.63 -14.93
C ILE A 395 11.68 30.25 -15.95
N LEU A 396 12.32 29.44 -16.81
CA LEU A 396 13.23 29.93 -17.84
C LEU A 396 12.53 30.77 -18.91
N LYS A 397 11.28 30.45 -19.27
CA LYS A 397 10.45 31.28 -20.17
C LYS A 397 10.15 32.63 -19.53
N ASP A 398 9.73 32.64 -18.27
CA ASP A 398 9.47 33.87 -17.52
C ASP A 398 10.71 34.79 -17.47
N PHE A 399 11.89 34.22 -17.19
CA PHE A 399 13.14 34.99 -17.22
C PHE A 399 13.45 35.58 -18.61
N ARG A 400 13.25 34.81 -19.69
CA ARG A 400 13.48 35.28 -21.07
C ARG A 400 12.50 36.37 -21.48
N ASP A 401 11.24 36.29 -21.03
CA ASP A 401 10.23 37.30 -21.33
C ASP A 401 10.47 38.61 -20.56
N VAL A 402 10.98 38.51 -19.32
CA VAL A 402 11.49 39.68 -18.57
C VAL A 402 12.69 40.32 -19.28
N GLU A 403 13.68 39.54 -19.71
CA GLU A 403 14.82 40.08 -20.47
C GLU A 403 14.39 40.76 -21.77
N ARG A 404 13.47 40.16 -22.53
CA ARG A 404 12.91 40.76 -23.75
C ARG A 404 12.20 42.08 -23.48
N SER A 405 11.37 42.13 -22.44
CA SER A 405 10.70 43.36 -22.01
C SER A 405 11.70 44.46 -21.64
N MET A 406 12.81 44.11 -20.97
CA MET A 406 13.88 45.07 -20.65
C MET A 406 14.67 45.53 -21.88
N THR A 407 14.85 44.67 -22.89
CA THR A 407 15.49 45.08 -24.16
C THR A 407 14.61 45.96 -25.02
N ASP A 408 13.29 45.74 -25.03
CA ASP A 408 12.34 46.58 -25.78
C ASP A 408 12.23 47.98 -25.15
N LEU A 409 12.25 48.09 -23.82
CA LEU A 409 12.31 49.37 -23.09
C LEU A 409 13.60 50.17 -23.39
N ASN A 410 14.71 49.49 -23.72
CA ASN A 410 15.96 50.14 -24.09
C ASN A 410 16.04 50.56 -25.57
N HIS A 411 15.11 50.09 -26.41
CA HIS A 411 15.05 50.48 -27.83
C HIS A 411 14.17 51.71 -28.07
N ASP A 412 13.13 51.92 -27.25
CA ASP A 412 12.24 53.10 -27.36
C ASP A 412 12.77 54.38 -26.68
N GLY A 413 13.95 54.32 -26.04
CA GLY A 413 14.48 55.40 -25.20
C GLY A 413 15.57 56.29 -25.80
N ASN A 414 15.98 56.12 -27.07
CA ASN A 414 17.24 56.74 -27.55
C ASN A 414 17.20 57.41 -28.94
N GLU A 415 16.04 57.83 -29.46
CA GLU A 415 15.97 58.62 -30.71
C GLU A 415 15.60 60.11 -30.57
N GLU A 416 15.21 60.61 -29.40
CA GLU A 416 14.97 62.05 -29.20
C GLU A 416 15.91 62.67 -28.16
N LEU A 417 17.20 62.85 -28.50
CA LEU A 417 18.06 63.83 -27.80
C LEU A 417 19.36 64.16 -28.56
N VAL A 418 19.33 64.23 -29.90
CA VAL A 418 20.36 64.97 -30.66
C VAL A 418 19.73 65.62 -31.89
N LYS A 419 19.23 66.85 -31.73
CA LYS A 419 19.39 67.97 -32.67
C LYS A 419 18.86 69.28 -32.11
#